data_AF-A0A0C2KBQ9-F1
#
_entry.id   AF-A0A0C2KBQ9-F1
#
_cell.length_a   1.000
_cell.length_b   1.000
_cell.length_c   1.000
_cell.angle_alpha   90.00
_cell.angle_beta   90.00
_cell.angle_gamma   90.00
#
_symmetry.space_group_name_H-M   'P 1'
#
loop_
_entity.id
_entity.type
_entity.pdbx_description
1 polymer ?
#
loop_
_entity_poly.entity_id
_entity_poly.type
_entity_poly.pdbx_seq_one_letter_code
_entity_poly.pdbx_strand_id
1 'polypeptide(L)'
;MLYLKSFSVWWLIFCVFTLSFSVTANESKSGGHTSVKKEGANAFSLPAANLPMSKRLDFSVGNSFFRNPWVQAPASTDARDGLGPLFNTNGCQNCHVKDGRGHPPEENDLHAVSMLVRLSIPAMTDEQKKAVIIHGVIPEPTYGDQLQDFALQDQTPEGTIKIHYRDVPVTFSDGTTVILRKPSVKITDLGFGPMHPDTLLSARVAPPMIGLGLLESIPDETLQAWSDEADKNNDGISGKVNRVWDVQKQDFAIGRFGWKAGQPTLMQQNAAAFNGDVGLTSRLFPNENCTSVQTLCHDLPNGGQHEVSDNILKFVEFYSQHLAVPIRRHVDDPQVKHGQALFKQIGCQNCHKTNVKTAQREGLPALSNQIIHPYSDMLLHDMGEGLADNRPEYLANGQEWRTTPLWGLGYTEEVNGHTYLLHDGRARNVMEAVLWHGGEAEASKQKVLQFSADERAALIAFLNSL
;
A
#
# COMPACT_ATOMS: atom_id res chain seq x y z
N MET A 1 -0.80 -7.59 -91.19
CA MET A 1 0.29 -8.58 -91.33
C MET A 1 1.47 -8.00 -90.57
N LEU A 2 2.02 -8.79 -89.64
CA LEU A 2 3.12 -8.50 -88.70
C LEU A 2 2.83 -7.54 -87.53
N TYR A 3 3.46 -7.66 -86.36
CA TYR A 3 3.72 -8.77 -85.42
C TYR A 3 4.38 -8.12 -84.18
N LEU A 4 4.03 -8.56 -82.95
CA LEU A 4 4.72 -8.37 -81.64
C LEU A 4 4.79 -6.92 -81.08
N LYS A 5 4.73 -6.64 -79.76
CA LYS A 5 5.07 -7.44 -78.56
C LYS A 5 4.50 -6.78 -77.28
N SER A 6 4.13 -7.63 -76.32
CA SER A 6 3.62 -7.34 -74.97
C SER A 6 4.53 -6.48 -74.09
N PHE A 7 3.91 -5.71 -73.20
CA PHE A 7 4.50 -5.35 -71.89
C PHE A 7 3.46 -5.57 -70.79
N SER A 8 3.63 -6.67 -70.05
CA SER A 8 3.03 -6.86 -68.72
C SER A 8 3.99 -6.25 -67.70
N VAL A 9 3.51 -5.32 -66.88
CA VAL A 9 4.24 -4.86 -65.70
C VAL A 9 3.65 -5.57 -64.48
N TRP A 10 4.42 -6.50 -63.93
CA TRP A 10 4.18 -7.16 -62.67
C TRP A 10 4.34 -6.18 -61.51
N TRP A 11 3.33 -6.05 -60.66
CA TRP A 11 3.47 -5.50 -59.31
C TRP A 11 3.70 -6.67 -58.34
N LEU A 12 4.95 -6.81 -57.87
CA LEU A 12 5.34 -7.69 -56.79
C LEU A 12 4.96 -7.02 -55.46
N ILE A 13 3.90 -7.50 -54.82
CA ILE A 13 3.60 -7.20 -53.42
C ILE A 13 4.46 -8.13 -52.58
N PHE A 14 5.57 -7.61 -52.06
CA PHE A 14 6.39 -8.28 -51.06
C PHE A 14 5.75 -8.01 -49.68
N CYS A 15 4.93 -8.94 -49.21
CA CYS A 15 4.38 -8.91 -47.85
C CYS A 15 5.49 -9.35 -46.88
N VAL A 16 6.15 -8.38 -46.25
CA VAL A 16 7.07 -8.65 -45.14
C VAL A 16 6.22 -8.95 -43.91
N PHE A 17 6.11 -10.24 -43.56
CA PHE A 17 5.67 -10.65 -42.23
C PHE A 17 6.79 -10.30 -41.22
N THR A 18 6.74 -9.09 -40.67
CA THR A 18 7.42 -8.80 -39.40
C THR A 18 6.60 -9.44 -38.28
N LEU A 19 7.05 -10.61 -37.82
CA LEU A 19 6.60 -11.18 -36.56
C LEU A 19 6.78 -10.15 -35.45
N SER A 20 5.65 -9.69 -34.88
CA SER A 20 5.58 -8.84 -33.70
C SER A 20 6.16 -9.55 -32.48
N PHE A 21 7.47 -9.42 -32.27
CA PHE A 21 8.15 -9.89 -31.05
C PHE A 21 8.13 -8.87 -29.90
N SER A 22 7.35 -7.77 -30.01
CA SER A 22 7.45 -6.64 -29.08
C SER A 22 6.38 -6.58 -27.98
N VAL A 23 5.45 -7.53 -27.89
CA VAL A 23 4.36 -7.47 -26.90
C VAL A 23 4.69 -8.23 -25.61
N THR A 24 5.46 -9.33 -25.67
CA THR A 24 5.75 -10.15 -24.48
C THR A 24 6.87 -9.57 -23.60
N ALA A 25 7.83 -8.85 -24.18
CA ALA A 25 8.94 -8.26 -23.43
C ALA A 25 8.48 -7.16 -22.44
N ASN A 26 7.34 -6.52 -22.70
CA ASN A 26 6.85 -5.40 -21.90
C ASN A 26 6.12 -5.86 -20.63
N GLU A 27 5.38 -6.97 -20.67
CA GLU A 27 4.64 -7.49 -19.49
C GLU A 27 5.56 -7.93 -18.34
N SER A 28 6.81 -8.30 -18.63
CA SER A 28 7.77 -8.69 -17.59
C SER A 28 8.23 -7.51 -16.71
N LYS A 29 8.16 -6.28 -17.22
CA LYS A 29 8.65 -5.08 -16.54
C LYS A 29 7.53 -4.35 -15.82
N SER A 30 7.13 -4.86 -14.66
CA SER A 30 6.00 -4.33 -13.88
C SER A 30 6.12 -2.82 -13.56
N GLY A 31 7.32 -2.30 -13.34
CA GLY A 31 7.60 -0.88 -13.14
C GLY A 31 8.07 -0.11 -14.39
N GLY A 32 7.86 -0.65 -15.60
CA GLY A 32 8.41 -0.07 -16.84
C GLY A 32 9.95 -0.09 -16.83
N HIS A 33 10.59 1.00 -17.29
CA HIS A 33 12.05 1.11 -17.30
C HIS A 33 12.69 1.20 -15.91
N THR A 34 11.90 1.40 -14.86
CA THR A 34 12.40 1.37 -13.48
C THR A 34 12.62 -0.05 -12.95
N SER A 35 12.05 -1.06 -13.62
CA SER A 35 12.03 -2.44 -13.13
C SER A 35 13.42 -3.04 -12.98
N VAL A 36 13.63 -3.83 -11.94
CA VAL A 36 14.92 -4.48 -11.63
C VAL A 36 14.80 -6.00 -11.65
N LYS A 37 15.90 -6.68 -11.98
CA LYS A 37 16.01 -8.14 -11.82
C LYS A 37 16.78 -8.45 -10.54
N LYS A 38 16.06 -8.71 -9.45
CA LYS A 38 16.61 -9.07 -8.15
C LYS A 38 15.68 -10.02 -7.42
N GLU A 39 16.27 -11.04 -6.80
CA GLU A 39 15.58 -12.05 -6.00
C GLU A 39 16.20 -12.10 -4.59
N GLY A 40 15.51 -12.80 -3.69
CA GLY A 40 15.86 -13.02 -2.30
C GLY A 40 15.51 -11.84 -1.39
N ALA A 41 16.06 -11.88 -0.17
CA ALA A 41 15.77 -10.93 0.92
C ALA A 41 16.00 -9.43 0.64
N ASN A 42 16.52 -9.07 -0.53
CA ASN A 42 16.74 -7.68 -0.94
C ASN A 42 16.10 -7.37 -2.30
N ALA A 43 15.08 -8.13 -2.73
CA ALA A 43 14.36 -7.91 -3.99
C ALA A 43 13.73 -6.51 -4.06
N PHE A 44 13.26 -5.98 -2.92
CA PHE A 44 12.60 -4.68 -2.83
C PHE A 44 13.53 -3.50 -2.55
N SER A 45 14.82 -3.74 -2.27
CA SER A 45 15.74 -2.69 -1.78
C SER A 45 16.62 -2.05 -2.86
N LEU A 46 16.28 -2.21 -4.14
CA LEU A 46 17.05 -1.63 -5.23
C LEU A 46 16.46 -0.30 -5.72
N PRO A 47 17.32 0.67 -6.12
CA PRO A 47 16.85 1.87 -6.80
C PRO A 47 16.33 1.53 -8.20
N ALA A 48 15.44 2.37 -8.73
CA ALA A 48 14.94 2.33 -10.09
C ALA A 48 16.07 2.10 -11.11
N ALA A 49 15.90 1.14 -12.02
CA ALA A 49 16.96 0.71 -12.92
C ALA A 49 17.47 1.84 -13.85
N ASN A 50 16.56 2.72 -14.28
CA ASN A 50 16.86 3.89 -15.11
C ASN A 50 17.29 5.13 -14.29
N LEU A 51 17.49 5.01 -12.98
CA LEU A 51 17.99 6.12 -12.16
C LEU A 51 19.47 6.39 -12.46
N PRO A 52 19.85 7.62 -12.85
CA PRO A 52 21.22 7.95 -13.20
C PRO A 52 22.15 7.78 -11.99
N MET A 53 23.42 7.42 -12.24
CA MET A 53 24.41 7.20 -11.18
C MET A 53 24.54 8.40 -10.23
N SER A 54 24.48 9.63 -10.77
CA SER A 54 24.54 10.86 -9.99
C SER A 54 23.44 11.00 -8.94
N LYS A 55 22.32 10.29 -9.10
CA LYS A 55 21.18 10.28 -8.18
C LYS A 55 21.13 9.07 -7.24
N ARG A 56 22.01 8.09 -7.41
CA ARG A 56 22.09 6.93 -6.50
C ARG A 56 22.65 7.28 -5.13
N LEU A 57 23.43 8.36 -5.03
CA LEU A 57 23.86 8.89 -3.74
C LEU A 57 22.67 9.43 -2.95
N ASP A 58 21.83 10.28 -3.57
CA ASP A 58 20.60 10.82 -2.95
C ASP A 58 19.68 9.68 -2.47
N PHE A 59 19.49 8.64 -3.29
CA PHE A 59 18.76 7.42 -2.91
C PHE A 59 19.37 6.73 -1.67
N SER A 60 20.69 6.59 -1.62
CA SER A 60 21.39 5.94 -0.51
C SER A 60 21.31 6.76 0.78
N VAL A 61 21.33 8.09 0.67
CA VAL A 61 21.12 9.00 1.82
C VAL A 61 19.70 8.86 2.34
N GLY A 62 18.69 8.84 1.47
CA GLY A 62 17.30 8.61 1.89
C GLY A 62 17.10 7.25 2.56
N ASN A 63 17.68 6.18 2.00
CA ASN A 63 17.69 4.85 2.63
C ASN A 63 18.31 4.90 4.04
N SER A 64 19.39 5.67 4.22
CA SER A 64 20.04 5.84 5.52
C SER A 64 19.09 6.43 6.56
N PHE A 65 18.22 7.38 6.21
CA PHE A 65 17.20 7.90 7.13
C PHE A 65 16.01 6.96 7.32
N PHE A 66 15.66 6.19 6.29
CA PHE A 66 14.57 5.21 6.35
C PHE A 66 14.90 4.01 7.26
N ARG A 67 16.15 3.53 7.21
CA ARG A 67 16.59 2.32 7.90
C ARG A 67 17.08 2.52 9.32
N ASN A 68 17.82 3.59 9.57
CA ASN A 68 18.52 3.73 10.83
C ASN A 68 17.60 4.35 11.89
N PRO A 69 17.70 3.90 13.15
CA PRO A 69 16.82 4.36 14.20
C PRO A 69 17.08 5.83 14.57
N TRP A 70 16.02 6.51 14.96
CA TRP A 70 16.03 7.76 15.71
C TRP A 70 16.29 7.47 17.18
N VAL A 71 16.92 8.41 17.87
CA VAL A 71 17.31 8.27 19.28
C VAL A 71 16.63 9.33 20.14
N GLN A 72 16.46 9.01 21.42
CA GLN A 72 15.89 9.92 22.41
C GLN A 72 16.74 11.19 22.55
N ALA A 73 16.06 12.34 22.64
CA ALA A 73 16.70 13.61 22.95
C ALA A 73 17.05 13.78 24.44
N PRO A 74 18.15 14.49 24.76
CA PRO A 74 19.14 15.04 23.84
C PRO A 74 20.19 13.98 23.41
N ALA A 75 20.50 13.91 22.12
CA ALA A 75 21.54 13.04 21.59
C ALA A 75 22.85 13.81 21.29
N SER A 76 23.96 13.09 21.14
CA SER A 76 25.25 13.70 20.74
C SER A 76 25.30 14.13 19.26
N THR A 77 24.27 13.82 18.47
CA THR A 77 24.20 14.13 17.03
C THR A 77 22.81 14.62 16.63
N ASP A 78 22.72 15.81 16.06
CA ASP A 78 21.44 16.45 15.68
C ASP A 78 20.71 15.72 14.54
N ALA A 79 21.42 14.94 13.71
CA ALA A 79 20.85 14.41 12.46
C ALA A 79 19.80 13.31 12.64
N ARG A 80 19.69 12.69 13.83
CA ARG A 80 18.71 11.65 14.18
C ARG A 80 18.22 11.76 15.63
N ASP A 81 18.29 12.97 16.15
CA ASP A 81 17.84 13.28 17.50
C ASP A 81 16.32 13.49 17.52
N GLY A 82 15.70 13.22 18.67
CA GLY A 82 14.33 13.66 18.95
C GLY A 82 13.26 12.58 18.91
N LEU A 83 13.59 11.28 18.92
CA LEU A 83 12.59 10.19 18.98
C LEU A 83 11.48 10.55 19.96
N GLY A 84 10.24 10.55 19.46
CA GLY A 84 9.11 11.02 20.23
C GLY A 84 8.90 10.17 21.49
N PRO A 85 8.26 10.74 22.52
CA PRO A 85 8.12 10.07 23.80
C PRO A 85 7.11 8.92 23.81
N LEU A 86 6.16 8.95 22.87
CA LEU A 86 5.29 7.85 22.47
C LEU A 86 5.48 7.58 20.97
N PHE A 87 5.61 6.31 20.60
CA PHE A 87 5.87 5.90 19.22
C PHE A 87 5.41 4.45 18.97
N ASN A 88 5.38 4.03 17.71
CA ASN A 88 5.23 2.62 17.32
C ASN A 88 6.57 1.98 16.92
N THR A 89 7.49 2.79 16.40
CA THR A 89 8.84 2.36 16.04
C THR A 89 9.82 3.52 16.04
N ASN A 90 11.11 3.25 16.23
CA ASN A 90 12.16 4.25 16.08
C ASN A 90 12.74 4.34 14.65
N GLY A 91 12.22 3.58 13.67
CA GLY A 91 12.68 3.63 12.29
C GLY A 91 11.68 3.00 11.32
N CYS A 92 11.55 3.60 10.12
CA CYS A 92 10.55 3.20 9.13
C CYS A 92 10.71 1.74 8.68
N GLN A 93 11.95 1.28 8.51
CA GLN A 93 12.24 -0.09 8.06
C GLN A 93 11.82 -1.17 9.08
N ASN A 94 11.63 -0.84 10.36
CA ASN A 94 11.13 -1.83 11.33
C ASN A 94 9.67 -2.21 11.02
N CYS A 95 8.89 -1.27 10.47
CA CYS A 95 7.54 -1.55 9.97
C CYS A 95 7.58 -2.07 8.53
N HIS A 96 8.33 -1.39 7.66
CA HIS A 96 8.52 -1.79 6.27
C HIS A 96 9.73 -2.72 6.12
N VAL A 97 9.61 -3.94 6.67
CA VAL A 97 10.72 -4.90 6.78
C VAL A 97 11.34 -5.15 5.41
N LYS A 98 12.61 -4.74 5.24
CA LYS A 98 13.35 -4.84 3.96
C LYS A 98 12.60 -4.18 2.77
N ASP A 99 11.95 -3.04 3.02
CA ASP A 99 11.08 -2.33 2.06
C ASP A 99 9.84 -3.14 1.64
N GLY A 100 9.62 -4.28 2.28
CA GLY A 100 8.49 -5.16 2.10
C GLY A 100 7.39 -4.91 3.11
N ARG A 101 6.66 -5.98 3.38
CA ARG A 101 5.45 -5.95 4.21
C ARG A 101 5.77 -6.18 5.68
N GLY A 102 5.01 -5.54 6.56
CA GLY A 102 4.93 -5.93 7.97
C GLY A 102 4.07 -7.18 8.20
N HIS A 103 3.94 -7.57 9.45
CA HIS A 103 3.11 -8.68 9.92
C HIS A 103 2.36 -8.31 11.20
N PRO A 104 1.22 -8.98 11.48
CA PRO A 104 0.63 -8.92 12.81
C PRO A 104 1.56 -9.58 13.85
N PRO A 105 1.45 -9.24 15.15
CA PRO A 105 2.15 -9.95 16.22
C PRO A 105 1.78 -11.43 16.24
N GLU A 106 2.78 -12.28 16.42
CA GLU A 106 2.62 -13.71 16.72
C GLU A 106 2.36 -13.94 18.22
N GLU A 107 1.94 -15.16 18.60
CA GLU A 107 1.48 -15.49 19.97
C GLU A 107 2.49 -15.14 21.08
N ASN A 108 3.79 -15.19 20.78
CA ASN A 108 4.87 -14.92 21.73
C ASN A 108 5.53 -13.54 21.56
N ASP A 109 5.03 -12.72 20.65
CA ASP A 109 5.58 -11.39 20.44
C ASP A 109 5.18 -10.46 21.59
N LEU A 110 6.17 -9.75 22.13
CA LEU A 110 5.97 -8.77 23.19
C LEU A 110 5.30 -7.49 22.68
N HIS A 111 5.42 -7.21 21.38
CA HIS A 111 4.97 -5.97 20.74
C HIS A 111 4.44 -6.23 19.34
N ALA A 112 3.60 -5.33 18.83
CA ALA A 112 2.98 -5.45 17.52
C ALA A 112 3.81 -4.76 16.41
N VAL A 113 5.13 -4.67 16.54
CA VAL A 113 6.01 -3.97 15.59
C VAL A 113 5.67 -4.38 14.16
N SER A 114 5.51 -3.39 13.27
CA SER A 114 5.06 -3.52 11.87
C SER A 114 3.55 -3.67 11.61
N MET A 115 2.75 -3.68 12.67
CA MET A 115 1.30 -3.44 12.64
C MET A 115 0.94 -2.27 13.56
N LEU A 116 0.11 -1.36 13.08
CA LEU A 116 -0.45 -0.27 13.88
C LEU A 116 -1.97 -0.45 14.05
N VAL A 117 -2.55 0.15 15.08
CA VAL A 117 -4.00 0.23 15.27
C VAL A 117 -4.44 1.68 15.21
N ARG A 118 -5.20 2.04 14.18
CA ARG A 118 -5.84 3.35 14.08
C ARG A 118 -7.05 3.40 14.99
N LEU A 119 -7.22 4.56 15.65
CA LEU A 119 -8.28 4.86 16.60
C LEU A 119 -9.14 6.01 16.06
N SER A 120 -10.42 6.00 16.37
CA SER A 120 -11.31 7.15 16.15
C SER A 120 -12.63 6.94 16.87
N ILE A 121 -13.45 7.97 16.97
CA ILE A 121 -14.85 7.86 17.35
C ILE A 121 -15.78 8.28 16.20
N PRO A 122 -17.04 7.81 16.17
CA PRO A 122 -18.05 8.35 15.26
C PRO A 122 -18.21 9.86 15.43
N ALA A 123 -18.36 10.58 14.32
CA ALA A 123 -18.69 12.00 14.35
C ALA A 123 -20.18 12.21 14.67
N MET A 124 -20.48 12.59 15.90
CA MET A 124 -21.86 12.73 16.40
C MET A 124 -22.35 14.17 16.38
N THR A 125 -21.47 15.14 16.67
CA THR A 125 -21.81 16.58 16.63
C THR A 125 -21.58 17.20 15.26
N ASP A 126 -22.19 18.37 15.00
CA ASP A 126 -22.00 19.07 13.72
C ASP A 126 -20.57 19.62 13.58
N GLU A 127 -19.92 19.99 14.67
CA GLU A 127 -18.51 20.36 14.71
C GLU A 127 -17.62 19.19 14.33
N GLN A 128 -17.91 18.00 14.87
CA GLN A 128 -17.20 16.77 14.52
C GLN A 128 -17.40 16.42 13.05
N LYS A 129 -18.63 16.48 12.54
CA LYS A 129 -18.90 16.21 11.12
C LYS A 129 -18.13 17.16 10.19
N LYS A 130 -17.99 18.44 10.58
CA LYS A 130 -17.15 19.41 9.85
C LYS A 130 -15.66 19.08 9.98
N ALA A 131 -15.21 18.68 11.16
CA ALA A 131 -13.81 18.31 11.40
C ALA A 131 -13.39 17.09 10.56
N VAL A 132 -14.24 16.06 10.43
CA VAL A 132 -13.97 14.86 9.60
C VAL A 132 -13.70 15.22 8.13
N ILE A 133 -14.35 16.27 7.60
CA ILE A 133 -14.14 16.69 6.20
C ILE A 133 -12.67 17.06 5.95
N ILE A 134 -11.98 17.66 6.92
CA ILE A 134 -10.58 18.10 6.79
C ILE A 134 -9.60 17.08 7.37
N HIS A 135 -9.90 16.53 8.55
CA HIS A 135 -9.00 15.63 9.28
C HIS A 135 -9.18 14.16 8.90
N GLY A 136 -10.21 13.82 8.15
CA GLY A 136 -10.55 12.46 7.73
C GLY A 136 -11.22 11.61 8.81
N VAL A 137 -10.96 11.89 10.09
CA VAL A 137 -11.52 11.18 11.23
C VAL A 137 -11.73 12.13 12.42
N ILE A 138 -12.47 11.67 13.43
CA ILE A 138 -12.38 12.23 14.78
C ILE A 138 -11.45 11.33 15.59
N PRO A 139 -10.27 11.82 16.01
CA PRO A 139 -9.37 11.07 16.88
C PRO A 139 -10.08 10.59 18.16
N GLU A 140 -9.65 9.46 18.69
CA GLU A 140 -10.05 9.06 20.05
C GLU A 140 -9.52 10.12 21.04
N PRO A 141 -10.34 10.62 21.97
CA PRO A 141 -10.00 11.81 22.77
C PRO A 141 -8.81 11.66 23.72
N THR A 142 -8.45 10.43 24.10
CA THR A 142 -7.38 10.13 25.06
C THR A 142 -6.09 9.73 24.35
N TYR A 143 -6.20 8.95 23.27
CA TYR A 143 -5.11 8.26 22.57
C TYR A 143 -4.88 8.74 21.13
N GLY A 144 -5.61 9.77 20.67
CA GLY A 144 -5.45 10.30 19.33
C GLY A 144 -6.00 9.36 18.26
N ASP A 145 -5.44 9.41 17.04
CA ASP A 145 -5.93 8.64 15.89
C ASP A 145 -5.14 7.36 15.61
N GLN A 146 -4.10 7.08 16.40
CA GLN A 146 -3.25 5.90 16.30
C GLN A 146 -2.67 5.56 17.67
N LEU A 147 -2.86 4.31 18.11
CA LEU A 147 -2.28 3.81 19.36
C LEU A 147 -0.75 3.73 19.26
N GLN A 148 -0.03 4.28 20.24
CA GLN A 148 1.41 4.19 20.42
C GLN A 148 1.78 3.10 21.44
N ASP A 149 2.12 1.91 20.96
CA ASP A 149 2.40 0.73 21.80
C ASP A 149 3.82 0.72 22.38
N PHE A 150 4.63 1.74 22.10
CA PHE A 150 5.92 2.01 22.75
C PHE A 150 5.97 3.40 23.36
N ALA A 151 6.86 3.53 24.35
CA ALA A 151 7.27 4.78 24.95
C ALA A 151 8.77 4.80 25.16
N LEU A 152 9.33 5.98 25.43
CA LEU A 152 10.72 6.12 25.86
C LEU A 152 10.98 5.35 27.17
N GLN A 153 12.26 5.13 27.46
CA GLN A 153 12.67 4.45 28.68
C GLN A 153 12.06 5.14 29.92
N ASP A 154 11.57 4.32 30.85
CA ASP A 154 10.94 4.75 32.10
C ASP A 154 9.62 5.54 31.91
N GLN A 155 9.03 5.51 30.72
CA GLN A 155 7.72 6.07 30.42
C GLN A 155 6.66 4.97 30.17
N THR A 156 5.40 5.35 30.27
CA THR A 156 4.27 4.43 30.09
C THR A 156 3.78 4.48 28.63
N PRO A 157 3.72 3.36 27.90
CA PRO A 157 3.11 3.29 26.57
C PRO A 157 1.59 3.48 26.65
N GLU A 158 0.94 3.75 25.52
CA GLU A 158 -0.51 3.99 25.50
C GLU A 158 -1.32 2.73 25.81
N GLY A 159 -0.83 1.57 25.39
CA GLY A 159 -1.44 0.28 25.67
C GLY A 159 -0.77 -0.84 24.89
N THR A 160 -1.23 -2.06 25.14
CA THR A 160 -0.73 -3.28 24.48
C THR A 160 -1.76 -3.81 23.49
N ILE A 161 -1.33 -4.09 22.26
CA ILE A 161 -2.18 -4.68 21.22
C ILE A 161 -2.20 -6.20 21.36
N LYS A 162 -3.39 -6.80 21.40
CA LYS A 162 -3.62 -8.25 21.35
C LYS A 162 -4.55 -8.60 20.20
N ILE A 163 -4.18 -9.63 19.44
CA ILE A 163 -5.00 -10.18 18.36
C ILE A 163 -5.39 -11.60 18.71
N HIS A 164 -6.68 -11.88 18.61
CA HIS A 164 -7.18 -13.25 18.62
C HIS A 164 -7.78 -13.57 17.26
N TYR A 165 -7.56 -14.79 16.80
CA TYR A 165 -8.15 -15.28 15.56
C TYR A 165 -9.24 -16.30 15.87
N ARG A 166 -10.34 -16.21 15.12
CA ARG A 166 -11.32 -17.30 15.02
C ARG A 166 -11.27 -17.91 13.63
N ASP A 167 -11.45 -19.22 13.58
CA ASP A 167 -11.51 -19.96 12.33
C ASP A 167 -12.81 -19.68 11.56
N VAL A 168 -12.70 -19.60 10.24
CA VAL A 168 -13.81 -19.45 9.31
C VAL A 168 -13.63 -20.46 8.17
N PRO A 169 -14.28 -21.63 8.24
CA PRO A 169 -14.18 -22.62 7.17
C PRO A 169 -14.90 -22.13 5.92
N VAL A 170 -14.24 -22.31 4.77
CA VAL A 170 -14.80 -22.05 3.43
C VAL A 170 -14.57 -23.30 2.57
N THR A 171 -15.62 -23.77 1.92
CA THR A 171 -15.59 -25.03 1.15
C THR A 171 -15.81 -24.77 -0.34
N PHE A 172 -14.91 -25.30 -1.17
CA PHE A 172 -15.01 -25.31 -2.63
C PHE A 172 -16.06 -26.33 -3.10
N SER A 173 -16.52 -26.20 -4.35
CA SER A 173 -17.53 -27.10 -4.93
C SER A 173 -17.09 -28.56 -5.02
N ASP A 174 -15.78 -28.82 -5.05
CA ASP A 174 -15.20 -30.17 -5.04
C ASP A 174 -15.06 -30.77 -3.62
N GLY A 175 -15.51 -30.05 -2.59
CA GLY A 175 -15.44 -30.47 -1.19
C GLY A 175 -14.14 -30.11 -0.46
N THR A 176 -13.15 -29.51 -1.14
CA THR A 176 -11.93 -29.01 -0.48
C THR A 176 -12.30 -27.87 0.49
N THR A 177 -11.78 -27.90 1.72
CA THR A 177 -12.00 -26.84 2.70
C THR A 177 -10.72 -26.07 3.00
N VAL A 178 -10.81 -24.74 3.01
CA VAL A 178 -9.78 -23.82 3.51
C VAL A 178 -10.29 -23.15 4.78
N ILE A 179 -9.45 -23.09 5.81
CA ILE A 179 -9.79 -22.44 7.08
C ILE A 179 -9.20 -21.03 7.08
N LEU A 180 -10.04 -20.00 6.99
CA LEU A 180 -9.59 -18.61 7.09
C LEU A 180 -9.50 -18.17 8.56
N ARG A 181 -8.75 -17.10 8.83
CA ARG A 181 -8.65 -16.47 10.16
C ARG A 181 -9.38 -15.13 10.20
N LYS A 182 -10.37 -14.95 11.07
CA LYS A 182 -10.96 -13.62 11.35
C LYS A 182 -10.32 -13.05 12.62
N PRO A 183 -9.61 -11.90 12.56
CA PRO A 183 -9.04 -11.28 13.74
C PRO A 183 -10.10 -10.57 14.59
N SER A 184 -9.85 -10.50 15.88
CA SER A 184 -10.43 -9.54 16.82
C SER A 184 -9.29 -8.84 17.55
N VAL A 185 -9.24 -7.52 17.40
CA VAL A 185 -8.23 -6.65 18.03
C VAL A 185 -8.74 -6.25 19.41
N LYS A 186 -7.87 -6.35 20.41
CA LYS A 186 -8.09 -5.83 21.76
C LYS A 186 -6.89 -4.98 22.16
N ILE A 187 -7.15 -3.89 22.88
CA ILE A 187 -6.12 -3.07 23.50
C ILE A 187 -6.24 -3.27 25.01
N THR A 188 -5.16 -3.67 25.65
CA THR A 188 -5.07 -3.90 27.10
C THR A 188 -4.06 -2.93 27.72
N ASP A 189 -4.00 -2.89 29.05
CA ASP A 189 -2.94 -2.19 29.79
C ASP A 189 -2.84 -0.69 29.42
N LEU A 190 -4.01 -0.06 29.31
CA LEU A 190 -4.18 1.35 28.93
C LEU A 190 -3.45 2.29 29.89
N GLY A 191 -2.50 3.08 29.38
CA GLY A 191 -1.61 3.92 30.16
C GLY A 191 -2.21 5.26 30.64
N PHE A 192 -3.25 5.76 29.98
CA PHE A 192 -3.78 7.13 30.16
C PHE A 192 -5.27 7.18 30.51
N GLY A 193 -5.84 6.05 30.95
CA GLY A 193 -7.25 5.93 31.34
C GLY A 193 -8.11 5.18 30.31
N PRO A 194 -9.42 5.06 30.54
CA PRO A 194 -10.29 4.31 29.63
C PRO A 194 -10.44 5.04 28.28
N MET A 195 -10.51 4.26 27.20
CA MET A 195 -10.94 4.77 25.89
C MET A 195 -12.41 5.19 25.92
N HIS A 196 -12.77 6.08 25.00
CA HIS A 196 -14.16 6.40 24.69
C HIS A 196 -14.97 5.12 24.38
N PRO A 197 -16.20 4.95 24.88
CA PRO A 197 -16.98 3.72 24.71
C PRO A 197 -17.27 3.37 23.24
N ASP A 198 -17.36 4.37 22.37
CA ASP A 198 -17.61 4.20 20.93
C ASP A 198 -16.33 4.18 20.09
N THR A 199 -15.17 3.82 20.68
CA THR A 199 -13.91 3.75 19.94
C THR A 199 -13.97 2.70 18.82
N LEU A 200 -13.63 3.12 17.61
CA LEU A 200 -13.48 2.29 16.43
C LEU A 200 -11.99 1.97 16.22
N LEU A 201 -11.69 0.71 15.91
CA LEU A 201 -10.34 0.19 15.75
C LEU A 201 -10.11 -0.28 14.32
N SER A 202 -8.95 0.01 13.76
CA SER A 202 -8.53 -0.50 12.44
C SER A 202 -7.07 -0.96 12.50
N ALA A 203 -6.85 -2.27 12.56
CA ALA A 203 -5.51 -2.85 12.50
C ALA A 203 -4.95 -2.78 11.08
N ARG A 204 -3.70 -2.32 10.95
CA ARG A 204 -3.05 -2.07 9.66
C ARG A 204 -1.62 -2.56 9.68
N VAL A 205 -1.28 -3.54 8.84
CA VAL A 205 0.11 -3.94 8.60
C VAL A 205 0.75 -2.98 7.59
N ALA A 206 2.04 -2.72 7.76
CA ALA A 206 2.79 -1.87 6.83
C ALA A 206 2.81 -2.48 5.41
N PRO A 207 2.42 -1.73 4.37
CA PRO A 207 2.48 -2.21 2.98
C PRO A 207 3.91 -2.18 2.42
N PRO A 208 4.21 -2.93 1.33
CA PRO A 208 5.47 -2.82 0.61
C PRO A 208 5.71 -1.41 0.04
N MET A 209 6.97 -0.99 -0.02
CA MET A 209 7.40 0.35 -0.44
C MET A 209 7.78 0.47 -1.92
N ILE A 210 7.73 -0.62 -2.67
CA ILE A 210 8.14 -0.66 -4.08
C ILE A 210 7.19 0.09 -5.01
N GLY A 211 7.75 0.82 -5.98
CA GLY A 211 7.00 1.45 -7.07
C GLY A 211 6.09 2.61 -6.67
N LEU A 212 6.16 3.10 -5.43
CA LEU A 212 5.24 4.13 -4.94
C LEU A 212 5.35 5.44 -5.74
N GLY A 213 6.54 5.83 -6.17
CA GLY A 213 6.70 7.01 -7.03
C GLY A 213 6.05 6.86 -8.40
N LEU A 214 5.93 5.64 -8.93
CA LEU A 214 5.18 5.38 -10.17
C LEU A 214 3.68 5.53 -9.94
N LEU A 215 3.16 5.05 -8.80
CA LEU A 215 1.76 5.20 -8.41
C LEU A 215 1.40 6.67 -8.15
N GLU A 216 2.29 7.42 -7.49
CA GLU A 216 2.15 8.87 -7.34
C GLU A 216 2.09 9.58 -8.70
N SER A 217 2.75 9.00 -9.72
CA SER A 217 2.83 9.58 -11.07
C SER A 217 1.65 9.21 -11.97
N ILE A 218 0.65 8.47 -11.50
CA ILE A 218 -0.58 8.21 -12.27
C ILE A 218 -1.41 9.51 -12.31
N PRO A 219 -1.81 10.02 -13.48
CA PRO A 219 -2.61 11.26 -13.57
C PRO A 219 -3.91 11.19 -12.77
N ASP A 220 -4.32 12.30 -12.14
CA ASP A 220 -5.60 12.40 -11.41
C ASP A 220 -6.78 12.07 -12.33
N GLU A 221 -6.72 12.52 -13.59
CA GLU A 221 -7.76 12.27 -14.60
C GLU A 221 -7.92 10.79 -14.92
N THR A 222 -6.83 10.01 -14.79
CA THR A 222 -6.88 8.55 -15.00
C THR A 222 -7.65 7.88 -13.87
N LEU A 223 -7.39 8.25 -12.61
CA LEU A 223 -8.12 7.72 -11.45
C LEU A 223 -9.60 8.13 -11.50
N GLN A 224 -9.88 9.38 -11.85
CA GLN A 224 -11.26 9.84 -12.03
C GLN A 224 -11.98 9.10 -13.17
N ALA A 225 -11.30 8.86 -14.30
CA ALA A 225 -11.89 8.14 -15.42
C ALA A 225 -12.17 6.65 -15.13
N TRP A 226 -11.50 6.07 -14.14
CA TRP A 226 -11.76 4.71 -13.69
C TRP A 226 -12.85 4.61 -12.63
N SER A 227 -13.17 5.72 -11.97
CA SER A 227 -14.22 5.74 -10.94
C SER A 227 -15.60 5.57 -11.57
N ASP A 228 -16.42 4.72 -10.95
CA ASP A 228 -17.80 4.46 -11.34
C ASP A 228 -18.70 4.34 -10.10
N GLU A 229 -18.72 5.34 -9.23
CA GLU A 229 -19.47 5.33 -7.95
C GLU A 229 -20.98 5.02 -8.10
N ALA A 230 -21.55 5.27 -9.29
CA ALA A 230 -22.95 5.02 -9.58
C ALA A 230 -23.21 3.68 -10.31
N ASP A 231 -22.19 2.82 -10.45
CA ASP A 231 -22.24 1.53 -11.18
C ASP A 231 -22.95 1.66 -12.53
N LYS A 232 -22.53 2.63 -13.35
CA LYS A 232 -23.23 2.99 -14.61
C LYS A 232 -23.20 1.85 -15.61
N ASN A 233 -22.19 0.99 -15.55
CA ASN A 233 -22.06 -0.18 -16.41
C ASN A 233 -22.83 -1.42 -15.88
N ASN A 234 -23.39 -1.36 -14.66
CA ASN A 234 -24.11 -2.43 -13.97
C ASN A 234 -23.30 -3.73 -13.85
N ASP A 235 -21.98 -3.61 -13.62
CA ASP A 235 -21.12 -4.77 -13.36
C ASP A 235 -21.03 -5.10 -11.86
N GLY A 236 -21.64 -4.28 -11.00
CA GLY A 236 -21.69 -4.44 -9.55
C GLY A 236 -20.47 -3.88 -8.82
N ILE A 237 -19.62 -3.10 -9.51
CA ILE A 237 -18.40 -2.49 -8.97
C ILE A 237 -18.57 -0.97 -8.97
N SER A 238 -18.54 -0.35 -7.79
CA SER A 238 -18.77 1.08 -7.59
C SER A 238 -17.52 1.84 -7.15
N GLY A 239 -16.37 1.48 -7.73
CA GLY A 239 -15.06 2.02 -7.36
C GLY A 239 -15.01 3.55 -7.35
N LYS A 240 -14.47 4.14 -6.27
CA LYS A 240 -14.40 5.60 -6.12
C LYS A 240 -13.04 6.10 -5.62
N VAL A 241 -12.71 7.35 -5.95
CA VAL A 241 -11.55 8.02 -5.36
C VAL A 241 -11.84 8.46 -3.93
N ASN A 242 -10.86 8.38 -3.03
CA ASN A 242 -10.95 9.13 -1.78
C ASN A 242 -10.57 10.59 -2.03
N ARG A 243 -11.22 11.53 -1.34
CA ARG A 243 -10.89 12.96 -1.40
C ARG A 243 -10.39 13.40 -0.04
N VAL A 244 -9.12 13.81 0.01
CA VAL A 244 -8.37 14.01 1.24
C VAL A 244 -7.74 15.39 1.28
N TRP A 245 -7.40 15.88 2.46
CA TRP A 245 -6.78 17.19 2.62
C TRP A 245 -5.29 17.13 2.33
N ASP A 246 -4.82 17.99 1.40
CA ASP A 246 -3.40 18.22 1.13
C ASP A 246 -2.94 19.38 2.01
N VAL A 247 -2.18 19.08 3.06
CA VAL A 247 -1.73 20.08 4.06
C VAL A 247 -0.78 21.11 3.44
N GLN A 248 -0.07 20.75 2.37
CA GLN A 248 0.85 21.69 1.73
C GLN A 248 0.10 22.66 0.82
N LYS A 249 -0.90 22.18 0.08
CA LYS A 249 -1.73 23.01 -0.82
C LYS A 249 -2.84 23.75 -0.09
N GLN A 250 -3.21 23.31 1.12
CA GLN A 250 -4.37 23.79 1.85
C GLN A 250 -5.66 23.66 1.01
N ASP A 251 -5.78 22.54 0.31
CA ASP A 251 -6.93 22.20 -0.53
C ASP A 251 -7.10 20.67 -0.59
N PHE A 252 -8.22 20.21 -1.14
CA PHE A 252 -8.48 18.80 -1.35
C PHE A 252 -7.77 18.25 -2.58
N ALA A 253 -7.26 17.02 -2.44
CA ALA A 253 -6.66 16.24 -3.51
C ALA A 253 -7.23 14.81 -3.55
N ILE A 254 -6.91 14.07 -4.61
CA ILE A 254 -7.18 12.63 -4.66
C ILE A 254 -6.23 11.93 -3.69
N GLY A 255 -6.81 11.11 -2.82
CA GLY A 255 -6.10 10.22 -1.93
C GLY A 255 -5.47 9.04 -2.67
N ARG A 256 -4.23 8.67 -2.31
CA ARG A 256 -3.42 7.67 -3.03
C ARG A 256 -2.79 6.62 -2.14
N PHE A 257 -2.31 7.02 -0.97
CA PHE A 257 -1.51 6.17 -0.08
C PHE A 257 -2.23 5.85 1.22
N GLY A 258 -1.78 4.79 1.88
CA GLY A 258 -2.50 4.13 2.97
C GLY A 258 -3.54 3.11 2.47
N TRP A 259 -4.11 2.37 3.42
CA TRP A 259 -5.08 1.31 3.16
C TRP A 259 -6.44 1.80 2.67
N LYS A 260 -6.83 3.03 3.06
CA LYS A 260 -8.04 3.71 2.60
C LYS A 260 -7.75 4.96 1.77
N ALA A 261 -6.57 5.02 1.16
CA ALA A 261 -6.14 6.15 0.34
C ALA A 261 -6.19 7.50 1.09
N GLY A 262 -5.87 7.54 2.39
CA GLY A 262 -5.98 8.74 3.23
C GLY A 262 -4.93 9.83 2.97
N GLN A 263 -3.87 9.53 2.21
CA GLN A 263 -2.76 10.47 1.97
C GLN A 263 -2.61 10.79 0.46
N PRO A 264 -2.47 12.06 0.06
CA PRO A 264 -2.46 12.46 -1.35
C PRO A 264 -1.08 12.31 -2.02
N THR A 265 0.00 12.42 -1.25
CA THR A 265 1.39 12.41 -1.76
C THR A 265 2.30 11.60 -0.84
N LEU A 266 3.44 11.16 -1.37
CA LEU A 266 4.49 10.51 -0.59
C LEU A 266 5.14 11.47 0.39
N MET A 267 5.28 12.75 0.03
CA MET A 267 5.77 13.77 0.96
C MET A 267 4.88 13.85 2.21
N GLN A 268 3.56 13.97 2.05
CA GLN A 268 2.63 14.04 3.18
C GLN A 268 2.58 12.70 3.94
N GLN A 269 2.57 11.56 3.25
CA GLN A 269 2.62 10.24 3.87
C GLN A 269 3.87 10.05 4.73
N ASN A 270 5.04 10.45 4.24
CA ASN A 270 6.31 10.34 4.97
C ASN A 270 6.33 11.25 6.19
N ALA A 271 5.88 12.50 6.05
CA ALA A 271 5.80 13.44 7.16
C ALA A 271 4.77 12.99 8.22
N ALA A 272 3.63 12.43 7.80
CA ALA A 272 2.63 11.87 8.69
C ALA A 272 3.15 10.61 9.41
N ALA A 273 3.95 9.77 8.75
CA ALA A 273 4.59 8.60 9.38
C ALA A 273 5.67 9.01 10.39
N PHE A 274 6.47 10.05 10.09
CA PHE A 274 7.40 10.59 11.08
C PHE A 274 6.67 11.08 12.34
N ASN A 275 5.54 11.76 12.19
CA ASN A 275 4.76 12.27 13.32
C ASN A 275 3.99 11.17 14.06
N GLY A 276 3.27 10.33 13.31
CA GLY A 276 2.38 9.31 13.85
C GLY A 276 3.09 8.06 14.34
N ASP A 277 4.17 7.63 13.70
CA ASP A 277 4.81 6.33 13.98
C ASP A 277 6.09 6.47 14.81
N VAL A 278 6.79 7.60 14.68
CA VAL A 278 8.09 7.89 15.33
C VAL A 278 7.98 9.05 16.34
N GLY A 279 6.88 9.82 16.31
CA GLY A 279 6.65 10.94 17.22
C GLY A 279 7.49 12.20 16.93
N LEU A 280 7.91 12.41 15.68
CA LEU A 280 8.77 13.53 15.27
C LEU A 280 7.98 14.62 14.55
N THR A 281 8.30 15.89 14.81
CA THR A 281 7.67 17.00 14.09
C THR A 281 8.37 17.31 12.77
N SER A 282 7.63 17.94 11.87
CA SER A 282 8.13 18.47 10.61
C SER A 282 7.39 19.75 10.24
N ARG A 283 7.84 20.46 9.21
CA ARG A 283 7.13 21.66 8.72
C ARG A 283 5.69 21.37 8.27
N LEU A 284 5.39 20.15 7.82
CA LEU A 284 4.06 19.73 7.37
C LEU A 284 3.16 19.33 8.57
N PHE A 285 3.75 18.77 9.61
CA PHE A 285 3.08 18.36 10.85
C PHE A 285 3.89 18.88 12.04
N PRO A 286 3.68 20.15 12.44
CA PRO A 286 4.55 20.84 13.40
C PRO A 286 4.24 20.52 14.86
N ASN A 287 3.11 19.86 15.12
CA ASN A 287 2.68 19.54 16.48
C ASN A 287 3.07 18.09 16.82
N GLU A 288 3.52 17.87 18.05
CA GLU A 288 3.78 16.54 18.59
C GLU A 288 2.47 15.72 18.65
N ASN A 289 2.59 14.41 18.47
CA ASN A 289 1.45 13.49 18.40
C ASN A 289 1.01 13.01 19.80
N CYS A 290 0.74 13.95 20.71
CA CYS A 290 0.14 13.68 22.01
C CYS A 290 -1.20 14.41 22.17
N THR A 291 -2.14 13.79 22.86
CA THR A 291 -3.37 14.46 23.30
C THR A 291 -3.12 15.35 24.51
N SER A 292 -4.12 16.14 24.90
CA SER A 292 -4.07 16.94 26.13
C SER A 292 -4.01 16.09 27.42
N VAL A 293 -4.29 14.79 27.34
CA VAL A 293 -4.17 13.86 28.48
C VAL A 293 -2.73 13.39 28.67
N GLN A 294 -1.91 13.44 27.61
CA GLN A 294 -0.56 12.88 27.55
C GLN A 294 0.49 13.99 27.71
N THR A 295 0.75 14.42 28.94
CA THR A 295 1.65 15.56 29.21
C THR A 295 3.12 15.31 28.88
N LEU A 296 3.51 14.04 28.74
CA LEU A 296 4.89 13.60 28.46
C LEU A 296 5.53 14.26 27.23
N CYS A 297 4.74 14.59 26.19
CA CYS A 297 5.24 15.31 25.02
C CYS A 297 5.72 16.73 25.38
N HIS A 298 5.01 17.41 26.28
CA HIS A 298 5.41 18.70 26.80
C HIS A 298 6.52 18.61 27.86
N ASP A 299 6.51 17.56 28.68
CA ASP A 299 7.35 17.47 29.87
C ASP A 299 8.78 16.95 29.58
N LEU A 300 8.95 16.19 28.49
CA LEU A 300 10.25 15.63 28.11
C LEU A 300 10.98 16.52 27.08
N PRO A 301 12.34 16.48 27.06
CA PRO A 301 13.10 17.17 26.02
C PRO A 301 12.78 16.64 24.63
N ASN A 302 12.67 17.54 23.64
CA ASN A 302 12.53 17.18 22.24
C ASN A 302 13.79 17.55 21.43
N GLY A 303 13.83 17.13 20.16
CA GLY A 303 15.00 17.32 19.28
C GLY A 303 15.08 18.72 18.65
N GLY A 304 14.27 19.68 19.10
CA GLY A 304 14.17 21.02 18.53
C GLY A 304 12.96 21.22 17.62
N GLN A 305 12.92 22.34 16.91
CA GLN A 305 11.75 22.75 16.10
C GLN A 305 12.19 23.06 14.66
N HIS A 306 12.01 22.16 13.68
CA HIS A 306 11.45 20.80 13.74
C HIS A 306 12.56 19.73 13.72
N GLU A 307 12.34 18.58 14.37
CA GLU A 307 13.31 17.46 14.38
C GLU A 307 13.58 16.92 12.98
N VAL A 308 12.54 16.79 12.15
CA VAL A 308 12.71 16.38 10.76
C VAL A 308 12.81 17.60 9.85
N SER A 309 14.04 17.93 9.45
CA SER A 309 14.27 19.00 8.49
C SER A 309 13.69 18.72 7.09
N ASP A 310 13.38 19.77 6.34
CA ASP A 310 12.93 19.68 4.93
C ASP A 310 13.91 18.87 4.05
N ASN A 311 15.21 18.90 4.35
CA ASN A 311 16.20 18.12 3.60
C ASN A 311 16.07 16.63 3.88
N ILE A 312 15.87 16.24 5.15
CA ILE A 312 15.65 14.83 5.53
C ILE A 312 14.37 14.33 4.84
N LEU A 313 13.27 15.07 4.94
CA LEU A 313 12.01 14.72 4.27
C LEU A 313 12.19 14.53 2.76
N LYS A 314 12.90 15.43 2.07
CA LYS A 314 13.18 15.31 0.63
C LYS A 314 14.00 14.07 0.29
N PHE A 315 14.98 13.70 1.12
CA PHE A 315 15.74 12.47 0.88
C PHE A 315 14.90 11.22 1.08
N VAL A 316 14.05 11.18 2.11
CA VAL A 316 13.14 10.05 2.34
C VAL A 316 12.07 9.97 1.24
N GLU A 317 11.51 11.11 0.82
CA GLU A 317 10.61 11.18 -0.35
C GLU A 317 11.31 10.62 -1.59
N PHE A 318 12.51 11.11 -1.91
CA PHE A 318 13.28 10.65 -3.06
C PHE A 318 13.56 9.14 -3.01
N TYR A 319 13.88 8.61 -1.84
CA TYR A 319 14.05 7.17 -1.64
C TYR A 319 12.74 6.41 -1.92
N SER A 320 11.64 6.78 -1.26
CA SER A 320 10.33 6.13 -1.41
C SER A 320 9.79 6.23 -2.85
N GLN A 321 10.09 7.30 -3.57
CA GLN A 321 9.73 7.47 -4.98
C GLN A 321 10.49 6.55 -5.93
N HIS A 322 11.73 6.16 -5.58
CA HIS A 322 12.63 5.48 -6.51
C HIS A 322 12.96 4.04 -6.11
N LEU A 323 12.24 3.45 -5.14
CA LEU A 323 12.31 2.00 -4.90
C LEU A 323 11.72 1.25 -6.10
N ALA A 324 12.53 0.41 -6.71
CA ALA A 324 12.19 -0.30 -7.92
C ALA A 324 11.16 -1.41 -7.68
N VAL A 325 10.35 -1.67 -8.70
CA VAL A 325 9.50 -2.87 -8.75
C VAL A 325 10.33 -4.01 -9.37
N PRO A 326 10.41 -5.20 -8.74
CA PRO A 326 11.01 -6.37 -9.38
C PRO A 326 10.28 -6.75 -10.66
N ILE A 327 10.99 -7.37 -11.60
CA ILE A 327 10.35 -7.94 -12.80
C ILE A 327 9.42 -9.09 -12.42
N ARG A 328 8.32 -9.22 -13.16
CA ARG A 328 7.44 -10.40 -13.09
C ARG A 328 8.22 -11.65 -13.52
N ARG A 329 7.97 -12.77 -12.85
CA ARG A 329 8.65 -14.06 -13.09
C ARG A 329 7.80 -14.99 -13.96
N HIS A 330 8.45 -16.00 -14.55
CA HIS A 330 7.77 -17.13 -15.21
C HIS A 330 6.68 -16.75 -16.24
N VAL A 331 6.82 -15.61 -16.93
CA VAL A 331 5.81 -15.09 -17.86
C VAL A 331 5.50 -16.02 -19.04
N ASP A 332 6.43 -16.93 -19.35
CA ASP A 332 6.27 -17.90 -20.43
C ASP A 332 5.66 -19.24 -20.01
N ASP A 333 5.56 -19.49 -18.70
CA ASP A 333 5.05 -20.73 -18.15
C ASP A 333 3.56 -20.93 -18.53
N PRO A 334 3.18 -22.07 -19.12
CA PRO A 334 1.79 -22.35 -19.51
C PRO A 334 0.79 -22.25 -18.35
N GLN A 335 1.17 -22.65 -17.13
CA GLN A 335 0.32 -22.59 -15.96
C GLN A 335 0.10 -21.13 -15.52
N VAL A 336 1.14 -20.29 -15.57
CA VAL A 336 1.03 -18.85 -15.30
C VAL A 336 0.15 -18.15 -16.32
N LYS A 337 0.30 -18.49 -17.61
CA LYS A 337 -0.57 -17.96 -18.70
C LYS A 337 -2.02 -18.37 -18.49
N HIS A 338 -2.27 -19.61 -18.09
CA HIS A 338 -3.62 -20.09 -17.77
C HIS A 338 -4.21 -19.34 -16.57
N GLY A 339 -3.45 -19.16 -15.49
CA GLY A 339 -3.88 -18.38 -14.33
C GLY A 339 -4.20 -16.91 -14.65
N GLN A 340 -3.41 -16.28 -15.51
CA GLN A 340 -3.67 -14.92 -15.99
C GLN A 340 -4.98 -14.83 -16.77
N ALA A 341 -5.29 -15.85 -17.59
CA ALA A 341 -6.55 -15.93 -18.31
C ALA A 341 -7.74 -16.11 -17.35
N LEU A 342 -7.60 -16.98 -16.33
CA LEU A 342 -8.62 -17.17 -15.30
C LEU A 342 -8.87 -15.89 -14.51
N PHE A 343 -7.81 -15.20 -14.06
CA PHE A 343 -7.89 -13.93 -13.35
C PHE A 343 -8.71 -12.88 -14.12
N LYS A 344 -8.48 -12.80 -15.43
CA LYS A 344 -9.26 -11.94 -16.33
C LYS A 344 -10.70 -12.42 -16.49
N GLN A 345 -10.91 -13.71 -16.72
CA GLN A 345 -12.22 -14.31 -16.97
C GLN A 345 -13.18 -14.16 -15.77
N ILE A 346 -12.68 -14.28 -14.54
CA ILE A 346 -13.55 -14.20 -13.36
C ILE A 346 -13.90 -12.77 -12.97
N GLY A 347 -13.12 -11.78 -13.41
CA GLY A 347 -13.38 -10.36 -13.20
C GLY A 347 -12.40 -9.64 -12.26
N CYS A 348 -11.36 -10.31 -11.76
CA CYS A 348 -10.39 -9.68 -10.84
C CYS A 348 -9.76 -8.40 -11.42
N GLN A 349 -9.52 -8.37 -12.73
CA GLN A 349 -8.94 -7.23 -13.44
C GLN A 349 -9.82 -5.96 -13.43
N ASN A 350 -11.09 -6.04 -13.02
CA ASN A 350 -11.99 -4.89 -13.04
C ASN A 350 -11.54 -3.84 -12.01
N CYS A 351 -11.10 -4.27 -10.82
CA CYS A 351 -10.43 -3.45 -9.82
C CYS A 351 -8.90 -3.53 -9.96
N HIS A 352 -8.35 -4.73 -10.17
CA HIS A 352 -6.91 -4.94 -10.34
C HIS A 352 -6.45 -4.65 -11.79
N LYS A 353 -6.65 -3.39 -12.23
CA LYS A 353 -6.32 -2.96 -13.59
C LYS A 353 -4.85 -3.19 -13.93
N THR A 354 -4.63 -3.83 -15.06
CA THR A 354 -3.34 -4.45 -15.42
C THR A 354 -2.28 -3.47 -15.88
N ASN A 355 -2.65 -2.31 -16.43
CA ASN A 355 -1.70 -1.38 -17.00
C ASN A 355 -2.17 0.07 -16.91
N VAL A 356 -1.20 0.98 -16.79
CA VAL A 356 -1.43 2.42 -16.79
C VAL A 356 -0.17 3.16 -17.25
N LYS A 357 -0.37 4.34 -17.82
CA LYS A 357 0.73 5.24 -18.19
C LYS A 357 0.91 6.33 -17.14
N THR A 358 2.13 6.52 -16.66
CA THR A 358 2.45 7.62 -15.76
C THR A 358 2.51 8.96 -16.51
N ALA A 359 2.18 10.04 -15.82
CA ALA A 359 2.32 11.41 -16.28
C ALA A 359 3.79 11.75 -16.57
N GLN A 360 4.01 12.85 -17.27
CA GLN A 360 5.30 13.52 -17.26
C GLN A 360 5.43 14.33 -15.96
N ARG A 361 6.50 14.11 -15.21
CA ARG A 361 6.79 14.83 -13.96
C ARG A 361 8.09 15.61 -14.09
N GLU A 362 8.00 16.92 -13.85
CA GLU A 362 9.16 17.79 -13.78
C GLU A 362 10.10 17.33 -12.65
N GLY A 363 11.41 17.33 -12.91
CA GLY A 363 12.42 16.87 -11.95
C GLY A 363 12.49 15.36 -11.71
N LEU A 364 11.53 14.57 -12.23
CA LEU A 364 11.44 13.11 -12.01
C LEU A 364 11.36 12.34 -13.35
N PRO A 365 12.38 12.45 -14.23
CA PRO A 365 12.36 11.81 -15.55
C PRO A 365 12.35 10.28 -15.47
N ALA A 366 12.91 9.68 -14.40
CA ALA A 366 12.91 8.23 -14.22
C ALA A 366 11.51 7.64 -14.05
N LEU A 367 10.58 8.41 -13.47
CA LEU A 367 9.19 8.01 -13.19
C LEU A 367 8.20 8.48 -14.26
N SER A 368 8.67 9.30 -15.21
CA SER A 368 7.84 9.95 -16.22
C SER A 368 7.56 9.05 -17.42
N ASN A 369 6.35 9.13 -17.98
CA ASN A 369 5.96 8.46 -19.22
C ASN A 369 6.23 6.93 -19.23
N GLN A 370 6.15 6.28 -18.07
CA GLN A 370 6.31 4.84 -17.95
C GLN A 370 4.99 4.14 -18.26
N ILE A 371 5.05 3.03 -19.00
CA ILE A 371 3.97 2.04 -19.00
C ILE A 371 4.29 1.06 -17.88
N ILE A 372 3.38 0.97 -16.92
CA ILE A 372 3.55 0.17 -15.70
C ILE A 372 2.40 -0.83 -15.56
N HIS A 373 2.63 -1.88 -14.78
CA HIS A 373 1.70 -2.99 -14.55
C HIS A 373 1.48 -3.25 -13.05
N PRO A 374 0.77 -2.34 -12.34
CA PRO A 374 0.55 -2.46 -10.90
C PRO A 374 -0.52 -3.48 -10.51
N TYR A 375 -1.41 -3.88 -11.44
CA TYR A 375 -2.60 -4.67 -11.13
C TYR A 375 -3.45 -4.00 -10.04
N SER A 376 -3.78 -2.72 -10.26
CA SER A 376 -4.53 -1.89 -9.33
C SER A 376 -5.07 -0.66 -10.05
N ASP A 377 -6.32 -0.30 -9.77
CA ASP A 377 -6.90 1.00 -10.12
C ASP A 377 -6.71 2.06 -9.02
N MET A 378 -6.24 1.67 -7.84
CA MET A 378 -6.05 2.52 -6.66
C MET A 378 -7.34 3.18 -6.13
N LEU A 379 -8.51 2.67 -6.53
CA LEU A 379 -9.80 3.16 -6.06
C LEU A 379 -10.20 2.44 -4.76
N LEU A 380 -11.13 3.05 -4.03
CA LEU A 380 -11.84 2.45 -2.91
C LEU A 380 -12.94 1.55 -3.45
N HIS A 381 -13.03 0.34 -2.90
CA HIS A 381 -14.07 -0.65 -3.21
C HIS A 381 -14.64 -1.22 -1.93
N ASP A 382 -15.95 -1.47 -1.90
CA ASP A 382 -16.58 -2.23 -0.81
C ASP A 382 -16.12 -3.69 -0.89
N MET A 383 -15.35 -4.12 0.12
CA MET A 383 -14.81 -5.48 0.23
C MET A 383 -15.67 -6.40 1.12
N GLY A 384 -16.84 -5.92 1.54
CA GLY A 384 -17.86 -6.63 2.32
C GLY A 384 -17.57 -6.72 3.82
N GLU A 385 -18.59 -7.16 4.56
CA GLU A 385 -18.57 -7.28 6.03
C GLU A 385 -17.40 -8.13 6.57
N GLY A 386 -16.96 -9.11 5.78
CA GLY A 386 -15.82 -9.95 6.13
C GLY A 386 -14.55 -9.15 6.40
N LEU A 387 -14.32 -8.08 5.64
CA LEU A 387 -13.15 -7.20 5.71
C LEU A 387 -13.44 -5.83 6.33
N ALA A 388 -14.63 -5.63 6.90
CA ALA A 388 -14.98 -4.36 7.52
C ALA A 388 -14.17 -4.11 8.80
N ASP A 389 -13.60 -2.91 8.91
CA ASP A 389 -13.08 -2.36 10.19
C ASP A 389 -14.09 -1.42 10.86
N ASN A 390 -15.20 -1.11 10.18
CA ASN A 390 -16.25 -0.17 10.60
C ASN A 390 -15.75 1.27 10.89
N ARG A 391 -14.48 1.57 10.61
CA ARG A 391 -13.84 2.86 10.88
C ARG A 391 -13.79 3.69 9.59
N PRO A 392 -14.54 4.80 9.46
CA PRO A 392 -14.43 5.65 8.28
C PRO A 392 -13.08 6.39 8.23
N GLU A 393 -12.70 6.84 7.04
CA GLU A 393 -11.52 7.68 6.80
C GLU A 393 -11.75 8.55 5.55
N TYR A 394 -12.00 9.84 5.77
CA TYR A 394 -12.49 10.76 4.74
C TYR A 394 -13.77 10.21 4.07
N LEU A 395 -13.78 10.00 2.75
CA LEU A 395 -14.92 9.44 2.01
C LEU A 395 -14.97 7.91 2.05
N ALA A 396 -13.94 7.25 2.59
CA ALA A 396 -13.95 5.80 2.76
C ALA A 396 -14.80 5.42 3.97
N ASN A 397 -15.78 4.53 3.78
CA ASN A 397 -16.54 3.94 4.86
C ASN A 397 -15.79 2.75 5.51
N GLY A 398 -16.43 2.06 6.45
CA GLY A 398 -15.84 0.95 7.20
C GLY A 398 -15.59 -0.35 6.41
N GLN A 399 -16.16 -0.50 5.22
CA GLN A 399 -16.01 -1.67 4.35
C GLN A 399 -15.14 -1.39 3.12
N GLU A 400 -14.87 -0.10 2.87
CA GLU A 400 -14.12 0.34 1.70
C GLU A 400 -12.62 0.29 1.93
N TRP A 401 -11.92 -0.33 0.99
CA TRP A 401 -10.46 -0.44 0.97
C TRP A 401 -9.91 -0.06 -0.40
N ARG A 402 -8.72 0.54 -0.41
CA ARG A 402 -8.01 0.85 -1.64
C ARG A 402 -7.51 -0.44 -2.29
N THR A 403 -7.75 -0.62 -3.60
CA THR A 403 -7.11 -1.69 -4.37
C THR A 403 -5.59 -1.59 -4.22
N THR A 404 -4.97 -2.63 -3.65
CA THR A 404 -3.52 -2.67 -3.45
C THR A 404 -2.85 -3.19 -4.73
N PRO A 405 -1.75 -2.59 -5.20
CA PRO A 405 -0.99 -3.11 -6.33
C PRO A 405 -0.47 -4.52 -6.03
N LEU A 406 -0.63 -5.43 -6.98
CA LEU A 406 -0.21 -6.84 -6.85
C LEU A 406 1.21 -7.10 -7.37
N TRP A 407 1.90 -6.10 -7.93
CA TRP A 407 3.30 -6.28 -8.31
C TRP A 407 4.17 -6.66 -7.11
N GLY A 408 5.16 -7.51 -7.31
CA GLY A 408 6.01 -8.02 -6.23
C GLY A 408 5.30 -8.95 -5.24
N LEU A 409 4.02 -9.31 -5.43
CA LEU A 409 3.29 -10.20 -4.53
C LEU A 409 4.03 -11.52 -4.30
N GLY A 410 4.55 -12.12 -5.37
CA GLY A 410 5.28 -13.38 -5.31
C GLY A 410 6.64 -13.30 -4.60
N TYR A 411 7.15 -12.09 -4.38
CA TYR A 411 8.43 -11.85 -3.71
C TYR A 411 8.27 -11.70 -2.19
N THR A 412 7.04 -11.63 -1.66
CA THR A 412 6.80 -11.37 -0.22
C THR A 412 7.47 -12.41 0.67
N GLU A 413 7.36 -13.70 0.33
CA GLU A 413 7.94 -14.79 1.15
C GLU A 413 9.47 -14.70 1.22
N GLU A 414 10.14 -14.47 0.09
CA GLU A 414 11.60 -14.38 0.04
C GLU A 414 12.16 -13.08 0.67
N VAL A 415 11.36 -12.01 0.72
CA VAL A 415 11.76 -10.73 1.34
C VAL A 415 11.49 -10.72 2.84
N ASN A 416 10.30 -11.17 3.25
CA ASN A 416 9.79 -10.99 4.62
C ASN A 416 9.76 -12.28 5.45
N GLY A 417 9.93 -13.46 4.84
CA GLY A 417 9.86 -14.74 5.54
C GLY A 417 8.42 -15.20 5.88
N HIS A 418 7.42 -14.51 5.35
CA HIS A 418 6.00 -14.83 5.51
C HIS A 418 5.19 -14.41 4.27
N THR A 419 3.92 -14.81 4.22
CA THR A 419 2.98 -14.51 3.13
C THR A 419 1.66 -13.93 3.65
N TYR A 420 1.70 -13.23 4.80
CA TYR A 420 0.54 -12.53 5.33
C TYR A 420 0.06 -11.41 4.41
N LEU A 421 -1.24 -11.38 4.12
CA LEU A 421 -1.90 -10.47 3.16
C LEU A 421 -3.13 -9.81 3.79
N LEU A 422 -3.69 -8.83 3.05
CA LEU A 422 -4.80 -7.96 3.45
C LEU A 422 -4.40 -6.96 4.54
N HIS A 423 -5.22 -5.92 4.73
CA HIS A 423 -4.88 -4.74 5.53
C HIS A 423 -4.39 -5.07 6.95
N ASP A 424 -4.82 -6.17 7.55
CA ASP A 424 -4.47 -6.62 8.90
C ASP A 424 -3.64 -7.92 8.95
N GLY A 425 -3.17 -8.41 7.80
CA GLY A 425 -2.35 -9.63 7.71
C GLY A 425 -3.09 -10.95 8.01
N ARG A 426 -4.43 -10.95 8.05
CA ARG A 426 -5.19 -12.16 8.42
C ARG A 426 -4.98 -13.34 7.49
N ALA A 427 -4.82 -13.08 6.18
CA ALA A 427 -4.72 -14.11 5.16
C ALA A 427 -3.27 -14.63 5.08
N ARG A 428 -3.08 -15.95 5.21
CA ARG A 428 -1.74 -16.59 5.24
C ARG A 428 -1.19 -16.94 3.86
N ASN A 429 -1.95 -16.71 2.81
CA ASN A 429 -1.54 -16.93 1.43
C ASN A 429 -2.53 -16.26 0.47
N VAL A 430 -2.21 -16.25 -0.81
CA VAL A 430 -3.02 -15.62 -1.85
C VAL A 430 -4.43 -16.21 -1.97
N MET A 431 -4.60 -17.52 -1.74
CA MET A 431 -5.93 -18.14 -1.82
C MET A 431 -6.81 -17.72 -0.64
N GLU A 432 -6.27 -17.69 0.59
CA GLU A 432 -7.00 -17.13 1.72
C GLU A 432 -7.39 -15.67 1.49
N ALA A 433 -6.49 -14.87 0.88
CA ALA A 433 -6.79 -13.48 0.56
C ALA A 433 -7.95 -13.37 -0.44
N VAL A 434 -7.94 -14.16 -1.51
CA VAL A 434 -9.03 -14.24 -2.49
C VAL A 434 -10.35 -14.64 -1.83
N LEU A 435 -10.35 -15.62 -0.93
CA LEU A 435 -11.56 -16.10 -0.24
C LEU A 435 -12.13 -15.10 0.77
N TRP A 436 -11.32 -14.14 1.23
CA TRP A 436 -11.79 -13.04 2.07
C TRP A 436 -12.52 -11.93 1.30
N HIS A 437 -12.36 -11.86 -0.03
CA HIS A 437 -13.03 -10.85 -0.84
C HIS A 437 -14.54 -11.03 -0.77
N GLY A 438 -15.27 -9.99 -0.37
CA GLY A 438 -16.72 -9.91 -0.43
C GLY A 438 -17.16 -8.65 -1.16
N GLY A 439 -18.35 -8.13 -0.83
CA GLY A 439 -18.86 -6.88 -1.40
C GLY A 439 -18.87 -6.92 -2.93
N GLU A 440 -18.23 -5.95 -3.56
CA GLU A 440 -18.12 -5.84 -5.03
C GLU A 440 -17.38 -7.02 -5.67
N ALA A 441 -16.49 -7.67 -4.92
CA ALA A 441 -15.71 -8.81 -5.39
C ALA A 441 -16.41 -10.17 -5.15
N GLU A 442 -17.60 -10.19 -4.55
CA GLU A 442 -18.31 -11.43 -4.19
C GLU A 442 -18.53 -12.34 -5.41
N ALA A 443 -18.96 -11.77 -6.54
CA ALA A 443 -19.18 -12.54 -7.78
C ALA A 443 -17.88 -13.21 -8.29
N SER A 444 -16.73 -12.56 -8.15
CA SER A 444 -15.44 -13.12 -8.52
C SER A 444 -15.03 -14.25 -7.56
N LYS A 445 -15.20 -14.05 -6.24
CA LYS A 445 -14.96 -15.11 -5.24
C LYS A 445 -15.81 -16.34 -5.51
N GLN A 446 -17.10 -16.17 -5.80
CA GLN A 446 -18.00 -17.30 -6.05
C GLN A 446 -17.56 -18.13 -7.25
N LYS A 447 -17.00 -17.51 -8.29
CA LYS A 447 -16.41 -18.26 -9.42
C LYS A 447 -15.16 -19.04 -9.01
N VAL A 448 -14.30 -18.48 -8.16
CA VAL A 448 -13.12 -19.19 -7.62
C VAL A 448 -13.52 -20.39 -6.79
N LEU A 449 -14.62 -20.31 -6.03
CA LEU A 449 -15.16 -21.46 -5.27
C LEU A 449 -15.60 -22.62 -6.16
N GLN A 450 -15.84 -22.37 -7.46
CA GLN A 450 -16.17 -23.39 -8.45
C GLN A 450 -14.95 -23.96 -9.19
N PHE A 451 -13.77 -23.39 -9.00
CA PHE A 451 -12.56 -23.85 -9.69
C PHE A 451 -12.15 -25.24 -9.25
N SER A 452 -11.72 -26.04 -10.22
CA SER A 452 -10.99 -27.29 -10.01
C SER A 452 -9.64 -27.06 -9.32
N ALA A 453 -9.02 -28.14 -8.83
CA ALA A 453 -7.69 -28.06 -8.23
C ALA A 453 -6.63 -27.43 -9.17
N ASP A 454 -6.68 -27.78 -10.46
CA ASP A 454 -5.75 -27.27 -11.48
C ASP A 454 -5.96 -25.78 -11.76
N GLU A 455 -7.21 -25.31 -11.85
CA GLU A 455 -7.53 -23.89 -12.02
C GLU A 455 -7.12 -23.07 -10.81
N ARG A 456 -7.31 -23.59 -9.58
CA ARG A 456 -6.83 -22.95 -8.35
C ARG A 456 -5.30 -22.85 -8.36
N ALA A 457 -4.61 -23.94 -8.70
CA ALA A 457 -3.15 -23.95 -8.79
C ALA A 457 -2.64 -22.96 -9.86
N ALA A 458 -3.32 -22.87 -11.00
CA ALA A 458 -2.98 -21.93 -12.06
C ALA A 458 -3.17 -20.46 -11.63
N LEU A 459 -4.30 -20.13 -10.99
CA LEU A 459 -4.53 -18.79 -10.46
C LEU A 459 -3.46 -18.40 -9.44
N ILE A 460 -3.12 -19.31 -8.51
CA ILE A 460 -2.04 -19.10 -7.53
C ILE A 460 -0.70 -18.90 -8.22
N ALA A 461 -0.36 -19.73 -9.22
CA ALA A 461 0.88 -19.61 -9.98
C ALA A 461 0.98 -18.25 -10.68
N PHE A 462 -0.12 -17.76 -11.25
CA PHE A 462 -0.16 -16.42 -11.83
C PHE A 462 0.07 -15.33 -10.78
N LEU A 463 -0.65 -15.34 -9.66
CA LEU A 463 -0.50 -14.33 -8.60
C LEU A 463 0.91 -14.33 -7.99
N ASN A 464 1.51 -15.50 -7.78
CA ASN A 464 2.89 -15.64 -7.28
C ASN A 464 3.95 -15.33 -8.35
N SER A 465 3.55 -15.18 -9.61
CA SER A 465 4.44 -14.71 -10.68
C SER A 465 4.66 -13.20 -10.61
N LEU A 466 3.72 -12.45 -9.99
CA LEU A 466 3.68 -10.98 -9.94
C LEU A 466 4.73 -10.35 -9.05
#